data_AF-A0A9D9N2R2-F1
#
_entry.id   AF-A0A9D9N2R2-F1
#
_cell.length_a   1.000
_cell.length_b   1.000
_cell.length_c   1.000
_cell.angle_alpha   90.00
_cell.angle_beta   90.00
_cell.angle_gamma   90.00
#
_symmetry.space_group_name_H-M   'P 1'
#
loop_
_entity.id
_entity.type
_entity.pdbx_description
1 polymer ?
#
loop_
_entity_poly.entity_id
_entity_poly.type
_entity_poly.pdbx_seq_one_letter_code
_entity_poly.pdbx_strand_id
1 'polypeptide(L)'
;MPKLGYEDIIESLDSEQKKAVTGMENTVISAGAGSGKTKVLASRYVHLIVKEKIPVENILTLTFTQKATAEMYSRIYRTLENCREKEAEVAVKNFSQAKISTIDSFCASVSRDACAGFGVAPGFVIDDAKCRQLASKLALPFILERRKNRGLLNFLKKIPVRRLAEELFVEAACYPGLTSPIIYEKVLELQRNTLCAKINETIENIRDQIENIAIIPRNTGGASLSKALDIILEIKQHVYPEVRLSESDMSDMSSIGFLPQSEEYVFFRDKIHELSSVRKPGSNSKKEGDLLLRESLSALKGEGKEQGLISFFDVLNSGIETFPLVIEIFRLLKEFQQIYINEKRRSGVLSFKDSAVMALDGLINDPVLRKHYKTEIKAIMIDEFQDDNQLQRDLLFLLAEDENRMEKSVPTQRELCPRKLFFVGDEKQSIYKFRGADVSVFRQLTSDLIPESRRKSLPVLETNYRTEEALLNLFNKIFPLVFSMGGEYIYEASFSGIKTKKNNPDVSPSMNITLIHKSLGEEKRKSYIKEAEASVVVDKIKKIVSEGIKVFDSDTCSVRPCSYKDIAVLFRKTTDLQYYEEELRKNNIPFLTQNQ
;
A
#
# COMPACT_ATOMS: atom_id res chain seq x y z
N MET A 1 34.23 29.52 -4.07
CA MET A 1 33.22 30.56 -3.75
C MET A 1 33.36 30.94 -2.27
N PRO A 2 33.11 32.18 -1.86
CA PRO A 2 33.08 32.54 -0.44
C PRO A 2 32.00 31.72 0.28
N LYS A 3 32.29 31.29 1.52
CA LYS A 3 31.30 30.59 2.36
C LYS A 3 30.15 31.53 2.72
N LEU A 4 28.94 30.99 2.74
CA LEU A 4 27.70 31.69 3.09
C LEU A 4 27.51 31.74 4.61
N GLY A 5 26.98 32.85 5.11
CA GLY A 5 26.43 32.93 6.47
C GLY A 5 25.17 32.08 6.63
N TYR A 6 24.83 31.72 7.87
CA TYR A 6 23.56 31.07 8.14
C TYR A 6 22.37 31.88 7.61
N GLU A 7 22.37 33.21 7.81
CA GLU A 7 21.31 34.08 7.31
C GLU A 7 21.20 34.05 5.79
N ASP A 8 22.33 34.01 5.05
CA ASP A 8 22.32 33.92 3.58
C ASP A 8 21.64 32.61 3.09
N ILE A 9 21.88 31.50 3.80
CA ILE A 9 21.25 30.21 3.50
C ILE A 9 19.73 30.31 3.68
N ILE A 10 19.29 30.89 4.81
CA ILE A 10 17.88 31.08 5.10
C ILE A 10 17.25 32.05 4.12
N GLU A 11 17.90 33.18 3.81
CA GLU A 11 17.39 34.19 2.89
C GLU A 11 17.16 33.66 1.48
N SER A 12 17.95 32.65 1.06
CA SER A 12 17.80 31.96 -0.23
C SER A 12 16.52 31.10 -0.37
N LEU A 13 15.78 30.93 0.71
CA LEU A 13 14.53 30.16 0.76
C LEU A 13 13.30 31.07 0.59
N ASP A 14 12.23 30.54 0.02
CA ASP A 14 10.94 31.25 0.00
C ASP A 14 10.30 31.33 1.40
N SER A 15 9.20 32.06 1.54
CA SER A 15 8.54 32.26 2.84
C SER A 15 8.06 30.97 3.50
N GLU A 16 7.55 30.00 2.73
CA GLU A 16 7.06 28.73 3.25
C GLU A 16 8.22 27.78 3.59
N GLN A 17 9.24 27.74 2.74
CA GLN A 17 10.49 27.01 3.02
C GLN A 17 11.18 27.55 4.29
N LYS A 18 11.24 28.88 4.47
CA LYS A 18 11.78 29.51 5.69
C LYS A 18 11.01 29.05 6.93
N LYS A 19 9.68 29.11 6.90
CA LYS A 19 8.82 28.64 8.01
C LYS A 19 9.04 27.15 8.30
N ALA A 20 9.20 26.31 7.28
CA ALA A 20 9.48 24.89 7.46
C ALA A 20 10.86 24.65 8.11
N VAL A 21 11.88 25.41 7.71
CA VAL A 21 13.24 25.27 8.25
C VAL A 21 13.34 25.73 9.70
N THR A 22 12.76 26.89 10.04
CA THR A 22 12.89 27.49 11.38
C THR A 22 11.80 27.07 12.35
N GLY A 23 10.80 26.32 11.88
CA GLY A 23 9.69 25.82 12.69
C GLY A 23 10.19 24.89 13.80
N MET A 24 9.76 25.17 15.02
CA MET A 24 10.15 24.42 16.22
C MET A 24 9.14 23.37 16.65
N GLU A 25 8.00 23.22 15.97
CA GLU A 25 7.01 22.22 16.35
C GLU A 25 7.26 20.90 15.62
N ASN A 26 6.71 19.79 16.16
CA ASN A 26 6.59 18.57 15.37
C ASN A 26 5.70 18.88 14.16
N THR A 27 6.17 18.56 12.96
CA THR A 27 5.48 19.03 11.75
C THR A 27 5.57 18.03 10.61
N VAL A 28 4.56 18.11 9.74
CA VAL A 28 4.47 17.40 8.47
C VAL A 28 4.39 18.45 7.37
N ILE A 29 5.38 18.46 6.49
CA ILE A 29 5.47 19.39 5.38
C ILE A 29 4.97 18.68 4.12
N SER A 30 3.79 19.11 3.66
CA SER A 30 3.28 18.71 2.35
C SER A 30 4.02 19.51 1.28
N ALA A 31 4.70 18.82 0.37
CA ALA A 31 5.63 19.43 -0.54
C ALA A 31 5.57 18.81 -1.93
N GLY A 32 5.06 19.59 -2.89
CA GLY A 32 4.85 19.15 -4.27
C GLY A 32 6.14 18.75 -5.00
N ALA A 33 6.00 18.10 -6.15
CA ALA A 33 7.13 17.78 -7.02
C ALA A 33 7.93 19.05 -7.36
N GLY A 34 9.26 18.96 -7.24
CA GLY A 34 10.15 20.09 -7.56
C GLY A 34 10.10 21.28 -6.59
N SER A 35 9.46 21.13 -5.42
CA SER A 35 9.29 22.22 -4.44
C SER A 35 10.52 22.56 -3.60
N GLY A 36 11.62 21.82 -3.79
CA GLY A 36 12.83 21.97 -3.00
C GLY A 36 12.81 21.22 -1.67
N LYS A 37 12.00 20.16 -1.52
CA LYS A 37 12.00 19.22 -0.36
C LYS A 37 13.39 18.97 0.23
N THR A 38 14.31 18.49 -0.62
CA THR A 38 15.68 18.16 -0.22
C THR A 38 16.52 19.40 0.14
N LYS A 39 16.24 20.57 -0.45
CA LYS A 39 16.86 21.84 -0.04
C LYS A 39 16.38 22.23 1.36
N VAL A 40 15.08 22.13 1.63
CA VAL A 40 14.49 22.40 2.95
C VAL A 40 15.05 21.47 4.01
N LEU A 41 15.16 20.17 3.74
CA LEU A 41 15.78 19.21 4.65
C LEU A 41 17.25 19.57 4.94
N ALA A 42 18.06 19.83 3.92
CA ALA A 42 19.46 20.21 4.14
C ALA A 42 19.60 21.52 4.93
N SER A 43 18.81 22.54 4.58
CA SER A 43 18.80 23.82 5.31
C SER A 43 18.30 23.68 6.75
N ARG A 44 17.31 22.81 7.01
CA ARG A 44 16.87 22.49 8.37
C ARG A 44 17.94 21.76 9.15
N TYR A 45 18.66 20.82 8.53
CA TYR A 45 19.78 20.16 9.20
C TYR A 45 20.83 21.18 9.66
N VAL A 46 21.20 22.13 8.78
CA VAL A 46 22.09 23.25 9.16
C VAL A 46 21.50 24.10 10.30
N HIS A 47 20.19 24.38 10.26
CA HIS A 47 19.52 25.10 11.36
C HIS A 47 19.63 24.38 12.70
N LEU A 48 19.43 23.06 12.74
CA LEU A 48 19.58 22.25 13.95
C LEU A 48 21.01 22.26 14.49
N ILE A 49 22.01 22.23 13.60
CA ILE A 49 23.43 22.34 14.00
C ILE A 49 23.74 23.73 14.56
N VAL A 50 23.39 24.79 13.81
CA VAL A 50 23.88 26.16 14.08
C VAL A 50 23.08 26.84 15.19
N LYS A 51 21.74 26.74 15.17
CA LYS A 51 20.88 27.45 16.11
C LYS A 51 20.54 26.60 17.32
N GLU A 52 20.21 25.33 17.11
CA GLU A 52 19.83 24.41 18.18
C GLU A 52 21.03 23.70 18.82
N LYS A 53 22.23 23.82 18.22
CA LYS A 53 23.49 23.26 18.74
C LYS A 53 23.42 21.74 18.96
N ILE A 54 22.64 21.05 18.13
CA ILE A 54 22.55 19.58 18.16
C ILE A 54 23.77 19.02 17.42
N PRO A 55 24.53 18.05 17.98
CA PRO A 55 25.61 17.39 17.27
C PRO A 55 25.10 16.52 16.10
N VAL A 56 25.94 16.26 15.09
CA VAL A 56 25.55 15.53 13.87
C VAL A 56 25.11 14.09 14.16
N GLU A 57 25.73 13.45 15.15
CA GLU A 57 25.46 12.09 15.61
C GLU A 57 24.11 11.98 16.34
N ASN A 58 23.56 13.10 16.82
CA ASN A 58 22.27 13.17 17.51
C ASN A 58 21.09 13.52 16.58
N ILE A 59 21.32 13.72 15.28
CA ILE A 59 20.26 13.97 14.28
C ILE A 59 20.07 12.74 13.41
N LEU A 60 18.90 12.12 13.50
CA LEU A 60 18.51 10.98 12.68
C LEU A 60 17.79 11.46 11.41
N THR A 61 18.43 11.27 10.25
CA THR A 61 17.83 11.58 8.95
C THR A 61 17.51 10.29 8.20
N LEU A 62 16.24 10.07 7.90
CA LEU A 62 15.72 8.87 7.27
C LEU A 62 15.18 9.16 5.87
N THR A 63 15.36 8.19 4.99
CA THR A 63 14.86 8.21 3.60
C THR A 63 14.31 6.84 3.22
N PHE A 64 13.56 6.75 2.12
CA PHE A 64 12.99 5.48 1.65
C PHE A 64 13.97 4.61 0.83
N THR A 65 14.94 5.22 0.12
CA THR A 65 15.86 4.50 -0.77
C THR A 65 17.32 4.84 -0.52
N GLN A 66 18.23 3.89 -0.80
CA GLN A 66 19.68 4.09 -0.65
C GLN A 66 20.20 5.25 -1.53
N LYS A 67 19.60 5.43 -2.71
CA LYS A 67 19.94 6.56 -3.61
C LYS A 67 19.57 7.90 -2.98
N ALA A 68 18.37 8.01 -2.40
CA ALA A 68 17.94 9.20 -1.67
C ALA A 68 18.80 9.44 -0.43
N THR A 69 19.20 8.39 0.28
CA THR A 69 20.17 8.47 1.39
C THR A 69 21.49 9.11 0.94
N ALA A 70 22.10 8.59 -0.13
CA ALA A 70 23.39 9.07 -0.64
C ALA A 70 23.31 10.52 -1.16
N GLU A 71 22.21 10.86 -1.84
CA GLU A 71 21.93 12.23 -2.29
C GLU A 71 21.80 13.18 -1.09
N MET A 72 21.03 12.77 -0.06
CA MET A 72 20.80 13.59 1.12
C MET A 72 22.07 13.76 1.97
N TYR A 73 22.86 12.71 2.14
CA TYR A 73 24.19 12.76 2.76
C TYR A 73 25.07 13.81 2.06
N SER A 74 25.21 13.70 0.74
CA SER A 74 26.05 14.60 -0.07
C SER A 74 25.55 16.05 0.01
N ARG A 75 24.24 16.25 0.02
CA ARG A 75 23.63 17.59 0.05
C ARG A 75 23.79 18.27 1.40
N ILE A 76 23.54 17.56 2.50
CA ILE A 76 23.76 18.07 3.85
C ILE A 76 25.24 18.43 4.04
N TYR A 77 26.16 17.52 3.68
CA TYR A 77 27.59 17.77 3.79
C TYR A 77 28.00 19.05 3.06
N ARG A 78 27.61 19.20 1.78
CA ARG A 78 27.93 20.39 0.99
C ARG A 78 27.32 21.67 1.57
N THR A 79 26.12 21.59 2.14
CA THR A 79 25.46 22.77 2.72
C THR A 79 26.16 23.20 4.01
N LEU A 80 26.60 22.24 4.83
CA LEU A 80 27.44 22.52 6.01
C LEU A 80 28.82 23.05 5.64
N GLU A 81 29.49 22.45 4.65
CA GLU A 81 30.83 22.85 4.20
C GLU A 81 30.86 24.29 3.69
N ASN A 82 29.80 24.69 2.99
CA ASN A 82 29.61 26.05 2.47
C ASN A 82 29.10 27.05 3.52
N CYS A 83 28.76 26.61 4.73
CA CYS A 83 28.36 27.48 5.83
C CYS A 83 29.61 27.96 6.60
N ARG A 84 29.68 29.26 6.91
CA ARG A 84 30.82 29.87 7.61
C ARG A 84 30.75 29.79 9.14
N GLU A 85 29.63 29.33 9.69
CA GLU A 85 29.42 29.26 11.14
C GLU A 85 30.34 28.21 11.78
N LYS A 86 30.79 28.48 13.01
CA LYS A 86 31.74 27.61 13.72
C LYS A 86 31.15 26.23 13.99
N GLU A 87 29.87 26.18 14.35
CA GLU A 87 29.11 24.95 14.60
C GLU A 87 29.08 24.08 13.33
N ALA A 88 28.92 24.68 12.15
CA ALA A 88 28.95 23.96 10.88
C ALA A 88 30.34 23.40 10.56
N GLU A 89 31.41 24.13 10.87
CA GLU A 89 32.78 23.63 10.70
C GLU A 89 33.07 22.39 11.58
N VAL A 90 32.61 22.41 12.83
CA VAL A 90 32.70 21.25 13.74
C VAL A 90 31.88 20.08 13.20
N ALA A 91 30.66 20.34 12.74
CA ALA A 91 29.79 19.32 12.15
C ALA A 91 30.42 18.64 10.92
N VAL A 92 31.11 19.39 10.05
CA VAL A 92 31.83 18.82 8.89
C VAL A 92 32.96 17.88 9.33
N LYS A 93 33.73 18.24 10.36
CA LYS A 93 34.82 17.38 10.88
C LYS A 93 34.30 16.07 11.46
N ASN A 94 33.11 16.08 12.06
CA ASN A 94 32.48 14.91 12.67
C ASN A 94 31.45 14.23 11.76
N PHE A 95 31.31 14.65 10.50
CA PHE A 95 30.19 14.23 9.64
C PHE A 95 30.16 12.72 9.34
N SER A 96 31.26 12.01 9.52
CA SER A 96 31.29 10.54 9.44
C SER A 96 30.41 9.86 10.50
N GLN A 97 30.07 10.55 11.58
CA GLN A 97 29.17 10.07 12.64
C GLN A 97 27.69 10.41 12.38
N ALA A 98 27.38 11.14 11.31
CA ALA A 98 26.01 11.55 11.00
C ALA A 98 25.11 10.34 10.72
N LYS A 99 23.94 10.30 11.36
CA LYS A 99 22.97 9.21 11.23
C LYS A 99 22.04 9.44 10.04
N ILE A 100 22.54 9.20 8.84
CA ILE A 100 21.77 9.34 7.58
C ILE A 100 21.63 7.96 6.94
N SER A 101 20.42 7.42 6.89
CA SER A 101 20.19 6.05 6.39
C SER A 101 18.80 5.87 5.78
N THR A 102 18.53 4.68 5.23
CA THR A 102 17.14 4.30 4.96
C THR A 102 16.45 3.88 6.25
N ILE A 103 15.13 4.06 6.33
CA ILE A 103 14.36 3.57 7.48
C ILE A 103 14.52 2.06 7.70
N ASP A 104 14.58 1.28 6.62
CA ASP A 104 14.85 -0.17 6.68
C ASP A 104 16.21 -0.47 7.31
N SER A 105 17.25 0.32 6.97
CA SER A 105 18.60 0.15 7.53
C SER A 105 18.63 0.54 9.01
N PHE A 106 17.89 1.58 9.40
CA PHE A 106 17.76 1.97 10.79
C PHE A 106 17.02 0.90 11.61
N CYS A 107 15.89 0.39 11.11
CA CYS A 107 15.19 -0.75 11.70
C CYS A 107 16.12 -1.97 11.84
N ALA A 108 16.97 -2.24 10.85
CA ALA A 108 17.99 -3.30 10.94
C ALA A 108 19.05 -3.05 12.02
N SER A 109 19.39 -1.80 12.31
CA SER A 109 20.28 -1.47 13.43
C SER A 109 19.58 -1.75 14.77
N VAL A 110 18.38 -1.22 14.96
CA VAL A 110 17.60 -1.38 16.19
C VAL A 110 17.27 -2.86 16.45
N SER A 111 16.92 -3.61 15.41
CA SER A 111 16.61 -5.04 15.54
C SER A 111 17.82 -5.89 15.90
N ARG A 112 19.05 -5.47 15.55
CA ARG A 112 20.28 -6.11 16.04
C ARG A 112 20.48 -5.89 17.53
N ASP A 113 20.19 -4.70 18.04
CA ASP A 113 20.28 -4.46 19.48
C ASP A 113 19.19 -5.22 20.26
N ALA A 114 18.01 -5.38 19.66
CA ALA A 114 16.89 -6.10 20.28
C ALA A 114 16.89 -7.62 20.08
N CYS A 115 17.74 -8.17 19.19
CA CYS A 115 17.60 -9.54 18.67
C CYS A 115 17.63 -10.63 19.75
N ALA A 116 18.37 -10.41 20.84
CA ALA A 116 18.50 -11.34 21.95
C ALA A 116 17.14 -11.65 22.60
N GLY A 117 16.27 -10.63 22.73
CA GLY A 117 14.91 -10.79 23.29
C GLY A 117 13.98 -11.65 22.41
N PHE A 118 14.35 -11.88 21.15
CA PHE A 118 13.54 -12.63 20.19
C PHE A 118 14.10 -14.01 19.82
N GLY A 119 15.19 -14.43 20.48
CA GLY A 119 15.85 -15.71 20.22
C GLY A 119 16.54 -15.75 18.85
N VAL A 120 17.04 -14.61 18.38
CA VAL A 120 17.78 -14.48 17.11
C VAL A 120 19.23 -14.10 17.41
N ALA A 121 20.18 -14.72 16.71
CA ALA A 121 21.59 -14.37 16.83
C ALA A 121 21.90 -13.00 16.17
N PRO A 122 22.80 -12.15 16.73
CA PRO A 122 23.12 -10.82 16.17
C PRO A 122 23.64 -10.83 14.73
N GLY A 123 24.23 -11.94 14.29
CA GLY A 123 24.76 -12.13 12.93
C GLY A 123 23.71 -12.51 11.88
N PHE A 124 22.42 -12.25 12.12
CA PHE A 124 21.36 -12.56 11.16
C PHE A 124 21.51 -11.76 9.86
N VAL A 125 21.00 -12.32 8.77
CA VAL A 125 21.00 -11.72 7.44
C VAL A 125 19.56 -11.39 7.05
N ILE A 126 19.37 -10.22 6.45
CA ILE A 126 18.07 -9.78 5.92
C ILE A 126 18.03 -10.11 4.42
N ASP A 127 17.14 -11.02 4.03
CA ASP A 127 17.00 -11.52 2.66
C ASP A 127 15.61 -12.16 2.44
N ASP A 128 14.70 -11.40 1.82
CA ASP A 128 13.33 -11.86 1.53
C ASP A 128 13.31 -13.07 0.59
N ALA A 129 14.24 -13.14 -0.37
CA ALA A 129 14.31 -14.23 -1.33
C ALA A 129 14.73 -15.54 -0.63
N LYS A 130 15.73 -15.48 0.27
CA LYS A 130 16.09 -16.63 1.10
C LYS A 130 15.00 -17.02 2.08
N CYS A 131 14.29 -16.06 2.68
CA CYS A 131 13.11 -16.34 3.50
C CYS A 131 12.06 -17.14 2.74
N ARG A 132 11.74 -16.71 1.51
CA ARG A 132 10.79 -17.44 0.66
C ARG A 132 11.31 -18.82 0.28
N GLN A 133 12.57 -18.95 -0.12
CA GLN A 133 13.19 -20.25 -0.41
C GLN A 133 13.16 -21.20 0.80
N LEU A 134 13.38 -20.66 2.01
CA LEU A 134 13.29 -21.41 3.25
C LEU A 134 11.86 -21.93 3.49
N ALA A 135 10.85 -21.07 3.33
CA ALA A 135 9.46 -21.48 3.42
C ALA A 135 9.11 -22.57 2.38
N SER A 136 9.50 -22.39 1.12
CA SER A 136 9.27 -23.39 0.05
C SER A 136 9.91 -24.74 0.37
N LYS A 137 11.14 -24.74 0.92
CA LYS A 137 11.85 -25.96 1.34
C LYS A 137 11.12 -26.70 2.46
N LEU A 138 10.47 -25.98 3.38
CA LEU A 138 9.74 -26.55 4.51
C LEU A 138 8.32 -27.00 4.12
N ALA A 139 7.65 -26.28 3.22
CA ALA A 139 6.24 -26.48 2.91
C ALA A 139 5.95 -27.85 2.29
N LEU A 140 6.76 -28.30 1.33
CA LEU A 140 6.51 -29.56 0.64
C LEU A 140 6.62 -30.79 1.57
N PRO A 141 7.70 -30.98 2.35
CA PRO A 141 7.76 -32.04 3.36
C PRO A 141 6.60 -31.98 4.36
N PHE A 142 6.28 -30.78 4.85
CA PHE A 142 5.20 -30.56 5.82
C PHE A 142 3.85 -31.09 5.31
N ILE A 143 3.50 -30.77 4.06
CA ILE A 143 2.26 -31.21 3.40
C ILE A 143 2.28 -32.73 3.16
N LEU A 144 3.39 -33.29 2.71
CA LEU A 144 3.50 -34.72 2.39
C LEU A 144 3.38 -35.62 3.63
N GLU A 145 3.90 -35.18 4.77
CA GLU A 145 3.75 -35.84 6.08
C GLU A 145 2.29 -35.83 6.55
N ARG A 146 1.57 -34.73 6.29
CA ARG A 146 0.20 -34.50 6.77
C ARG A 146 -0.87 -34.81 5.71
N ARG A 147 -0.50 -35.48 4.62
CA ARG A 147 -1.39 -35.80 3.47
C ARG A 147 -2.66 -36.57 3.80
N LYS A 148 -2.76 -37.17 5.00
CA LYS A 148 -3.95 -37.88 5.48
C LYS A 148 -4.98 -36.95 6.15
N ASN A 149 -4.62 -35.70 6.45
CA ASN A 149 -5.55 -34.70 7.00
C ASN A 149 -6.72 -34.46 6.03
N ARG A 150 -7.95 -34.40 6.54
CA ARG A 150 -9.17 -34.34 5.71
C ARG A 150 -9.27 -33.03 4.97
N GLY A 151 -8.99 -31.91 5.64
CA GLY A 151 -8.91 -30.59 5.03
C GLY A 151 -7.92 -30.57 3.87
N LEU A 152 -6.71 -31.06 4.08
CA LEU A 152 -5.66 -31.10 3.08
C LEU A 152 -6.01 -32.01 1.88
N LEU A 153 -6.58 -33.19 2.13
CA LEU A 153 -7.04 -34.10 1.07
C LEU A 153 -8.08 -33.44 0.15
N ASN A 154 -8.96 -32.60 0.70
CA ASN A 154 -9.96 -31.88 -0.10
C ASN A 154 -9.29 -30.92 -1.10
N PHE A 155 -8.22 -30.23 -0.70
CA PHE A 155 -7.43 -29.38 -1.58
C PHE A 155 -6.59 -30.18 -2.58
N LEU A 156 -5.91 -31.24 -2.13
CA LEU A 156 -5.03 -32.06 -2.98
C LEU A 156 -5.77 -32.78 -4.12
N LYS A 157 -7.07 -33.02 -3.99
CA LYS A 157 -7.92 -33.53 -5.08
C LYS A 157 -8.07 -32.54 -6.24
N LYS A 158 -7.94 -31.23 -5.97
CA LYS A 158 -8.25 -30.15 -6.91
C LYS A 158 -7.00 -29.37 -7.34
N ILE A 159 -5.99 -29.30 -6.47
CA ILE A 159 -4.81 -28.45 -6.64
C ILE A 159 -3.55 -29.31 -6.52
N PRO A 160 -2.61 -29.24 -7.48
CA PRO A 160 -1.32 -29.93 -7.38
C PRO A 160 -0.57 -29.55 -6.10
N VAL A 161 0.07 -30.54 -5.46
CA VAL A 161 0.77 -30.36 -4.17
C VAL A 161 1.76 -29.19 -4.17
N ARG A 162 2.52 -29.01 -5.26
CA ARG A 162 3.50 -27.93 -5.40
C ARG A 162 2.83 -26.56 -5.44
N ARG A 163 1.69 -26.45 -6.13
CA ARG A 163 0.92 -25.21 -6.23
C ARG A 163 0.29 -24.86 -4.88
N LEU A 164 -0.24 -25.86 -4.17
CA LEU A 164 -0.77 -25.67 -2.82
C LEU A 164 0.33 -25.23 -1.83
N ALA A 165 1.53 -25.81 -1.93
CA ALA A 165 2.67 -25.41 -1.11
C ALA A 165 3.03 -23.93 -1.32
N GLU A 166 3.21 -23.51 -2.57
CA GLU A 166 3.62 -22.15 -2.90
C GLU A 166 2.50 -21.12 -2.66
N GLU A 167 1.29 -21.36 -3.17
CA GLU A 167 0.22 -20.35 -3.17
C GLU A 167 -0.53 -20.24 -1.84
N LEU A 168 -0.47 -21.26 -0.97
CA LEU A 168 -1.15 -21.24 0.33
C LEU A 168 -0.17 -21.22 1.50
N PHE A 169 0.73 -22.21 1.61
CA PHE A 169 1.58 -22.34 2.79
C PHE A 169 2.72 -21.32 2.80
N VAL A 170 3.44 -21.17 1.68
CA VAL A 170 4.56 -20.22 1.56
C VAL A 170 4.04 -18.78 1.64
N GLU A 171 3.01 -18.43 0.86
CA GLU A 171 2.42 -17.08 0.92
C GLU A 171 1.91 -16.74 2.34
N ALA A 172 1.18 -17.65 3.00
CA ALA A 172 0.68 -17.40 4.35
C ALA A 172 1.81 -17.27 5.39
N ALA A 173 2.90 -18.03 5.24
CA ALA A 173 4.03 -17.99 6.18
C ALA A 173 4.96 -16.79 5.97
N CYS A 174 5.16 -16.35 4.73
CA CYS A 174 5.99 -15.18 4.40
C CYS A 174 5.27 -13.85 4.63
N TYR A 175 3.94 -13.85 4.76
CA TYR A 175 3.15 -12.64 5.01
C TYR A 175 3.42 -11.98 6.39
N PRO A 176 3.37 -12.67 7.54
CA PRO A 176 3.58 -12.08 8.86
C PRO A 176 5.06 -11.79 9.16
N GLY A 177 5.31 -10.86 10.10
CA GLY A 177 6.64 -10.68 10.69
C GLY A 177 6.90 -11.67 11.82
N LEU A 178 8.17 -11.83 12.20
CA LEU A 178 8.67 -12.80 13.18
C LEU A 178 7.93 -12.73 14.51
N THR A 179 7.60 -11.52 14.95
CA THR A 179 6.97 -11.22 16.23
C THR A 179 5.49 -10.81 16.08
N SER A 180 4.98 -10.79 14.86
CA SER A 180 3.58 -10.52 14.52
C SER A 180 2.94 -11.69 13.72
N PRO A 181 2.92 -12.92 14.28
CA PRO A 181 2.32 -14.07 13.62
C PRO A 181 0.83 -13.86 13.36
N ILE A 182 0.31 -14.51 12.30
CA ILE A 182 -1.13 -14.53 12.05
C ILE A 182 -1.82 -15.28 13.20
N ILE A 183 -2.82 -14.63 13.78
CA ILE A 183 -3.73 -15.24 14.76
C ILE A 183 -4.90 -15.85 13.98
N TYR A 184 -4.72 -17.08 13.51
CA TYR A 184 -5.69 -17.76 12.63
C TYR A 184 -7.07 -17.90 13.27
N GLU A 185 -7.16 -17.95 14.59
CA GLU A 185 -8.43 -17.96 15.33
C GLU A 185 -9.26 -16.70 15.06
N LYS A 186 -8.62 -15.51 15.08
CA LYS A 186 -9.29 -14.25 14.75
C LYS A 186 -9.69 -14.19 13.27
N VAL A 187 -8.87 -14.76 12.38
CA VAL A 187 -9.21 -14.84 10.95
C VAL A 187 -10.43 -15.73 10.75
N LEU A 188 -10.51 -16.88 11.43
CA LEU A 188 -11.68 -17.76 11.39
C LEU A 188 -12.92 -17.07 11.95
N GLU A 189 -12.78 -16.36 13.06
CA GLU A 189 -13.88 -15.60 13.68
C GLU A 189 -14.43 -14.55 12.71
N LEU A 190 -13.56 -13.75 12.08
CA LEU A 190 -13.97 -12.77 11.07
C LEU A 190 -14.66 -13.45 9.88
N GLN A 191 -14.09 -14.51 9.33
CA GLN A 191 -14.68 -15.23 8.20
C GLN A 191 -16.06 -15.82 8.54
N ARG A 192 -16.19 -16.42 9.72
CA ARG A 192 -17.46 -16.97 10.23
C ARG A 192 -18.50 -15.85 10.36
N ASN A 193 -18.15 -14.74 11.00
CA ASN A 193 -19.06 -13.63 11.23
C ASN A 193 -19.51 -12.99 9.91
N THR A 194 -18.59 -12.80 8.95
CA THR A 194 -18.92 -12.29 7.62
C THR A 194 -19.82 -13.26 6.83
N LEU A 195 -19.54 -14.56 6.87
CA LEU A 195 -20.34 -15.56 6.18
C LEU A 195 -21.77 -15.61 6.72
N CYS A 196 -21.93 -15.66 8.05
CA CYS A 196 -23.25 -15.65 8.69
C CYS A 196 -24.03 -14.35 8.41
N ALA A 197 -23.38 -13.19 8.50
CA ALA A 197 -24.02 -11.92 8.16
C ALA A 197 -24.52 -11.90 6.71
N LYS A 198 -23.70 -12.38 5.76
CA LYS A 198 -24.07 -12.41 4.33
C LYS A 198 -25.18 -13.41 4.02
N ILE A 199 -25.24 -14.54 4.73
CA ILE A 199 -26.32 -15.51 4.60
C ILE A 199 -27.63 -14.94 5.10
N ASN A 200 -27.64 -14.32 6.29
CA ASN A 200 -28.84 -13.67 6.82
C ASN A 200 -29.33 -12.55 5.90
N GLU A 201 -28.43 -11.70 5.40
CA GLU A 201 -28.77 -10.68 4.40
C GLU A 201 -29.41 -11.30 3.15
N THR A 202 -28.87 -12.42 2.68
CA THR A 202 -29.42 -13.12 1.49
C THR A 202 -30.79 -13.75 1.77
N ILE A 203 -30.99 -14.32 2.96
CA ILE A 203 -32.29 -14.86 3.39
C ILE A 203 -33.34 -13.74 3.48
N GLU A 204 -32.99 -12.59 4.05
CA GLU A 204 -33.88 -11.42 4.11
C GLU A 204 -34.23 -10.92 2.70
N ASN A 205 -33.25 -10.80 1.81
CA ASN A 205 -33.53 -10.42 0.41
C ASN A 205 -34.46 -11.43 -0.29
N ILE A 206 -34.31 -12.73 -0.02
CA ILE A 206 -35.22 -13.77 -0.54
C ILE A 206 -36.62 -13.60 0.07
N ARG A 207 -36.70 -13.32 1.38
CA ARG A 207 -37.97 -13.05 2.07
C ARG A 207 -38.69 -11.86 1.45
N ASP A 208 -38.00 -10.75 1.18
CA ASP A 208 -38.59 -9.58 0.54
C ASP A 208 -39.20 -9.93 -0.82
N GLN A 209 -38.52 -10.76 -1.63
CA GLN A 209 -39.08 -11.23 -2.89
C GLN A 209 -40.30 -12.14 -2.70
N ILE A 210 -40.30 -13.00 -1.68
CA ILE A 210 -41.46 -13.83 -1.32
C ILE A 210 -42.64 -12.94 -0.90
N GLU A 211 -42.41 -11.90 -0.10
CA GLU A 211 -43.45 -10.98 0.34
C GLU A 211 -44.03 -10.14 -0.81
N ASN A 212 -43.16 -9.66 -1.71
CA ASN A 212 -43.57 -8.97 -2.93
C ASN A 212 -44.47 -9.83 -3.81
N ILE A 213 -44.20 -11.13 -3.92
CA ILE A 213 -45.07 -12.05 -4.66
C ILE A 213 -46.37 -12.33 -3.87
N ALA A 214 -46.29 -12.46 -2.55
CA ALA A 214 -47.43 -12.80 -1.69
C ALA A 214 -48.57 -11.77 -1.71
N ILE A 215 -48.26 -10.50 -1.95
CA ILE A 215 -49.25 -9.41 -2.02
C ILE A 215 -49.96 -9.32 -3.38
N ILE A 216 -49.47 -10.05 -4.40
CA ILE A 216 -50.06 -10.02 -5.74
C ILE A 216 -51.43 -10.72 -5.72
N PRO A 217 -52.53 -10.05 -6.10
CA PRO A 217 -53.84 -10.69 -6.10
C PRO A 217 -53.90 -11.87 -7.09
N ARG A 218 -54.36 -13.04 -6.64
CA ARG A 218 -54.34 -14.31 -7.42
C ARG A 218 -55.06 -14.22 -8.78
N ASN A 219 -56.06 -13.35 -8.91
CA ASN A 219 -56.82 -13.11 -10.14
C ASN A 219 -56.10 -12.21 -11.17
N THR A 220 -54.98 -11.58 -10.81
CA THR A 220 -54.24 -10.64 -11.67
C THR A 220 -53.17 -11.29 -12.54
N GLY A 221 -52.99 -12.61 -12.48
CA GLY A 221 -51.96 -13.36 -13.22
C GLY A 221 -52.43 -14.64 -13.90
N GLY A 222 -51.48 -15.46 -14.33
CA GLY A 222 -51.69 -16.77 -14.95
C GLY A 222 -51.37 -17.96 -14.04
N ALA A 223 -51.27 -19.15 -14.62
CA ALA A 223 -50.97 -20.39 -13.89
C ALA A 223 -49.65 -20.35 -13.09
N SER A 224 -48.65 -19.63 -13.62
CA SER A 224 -47.37 -19.41 -12.91
C SER A 224 -47.55 -18.64 -11.61
N LEU A 225 -48.42 -17.62 -11.58
CA LEU A 225 -48.71 -16.85 -10.37
C LEU A 225 -49.42 -17.72 -9.33
N SER A 226 -50.45 -18.47 -9.75
CA SER A 226 -51.14 -19.40 -8.86
C SER A 226 -50.16 -20.39 -8.22
N LYS A 227 -49.28 -21.00 -9.02
CA LYS A 227 -48.27 -21.94 -8.52
C LYS A 227 -47.29 -21.28 -7.55
N ALA A 228 -46.81 -20.07 -7.84
CA ALA A 228 -45.91 -19.34 -6.95
C ALA A 228 -46.59 -19.00 -5.61
N LEU A 229 -47.84 -18.53 -5.64
CA LEU A 229 -48.61 -18.21 -4.44
C LEU A 229 -48.87 -19.45 -3.57
N ASP A 230 -49.15 -20.60 -4.17
CA ASP A 230 -49.35 -21.86 -3.43
C ASP A 230 -48.07 -22.27 -2.68
N ILE A 231 -46.90 -22.20 -3.34
CA ILE A 231 -45.59 -22.46 -2.69
C ILE A 231 -45.33 -21.47 -1.55
N ILE A 232 -45.62 -20.19 -1.76
CA ILE A 232 -45.40 -19.14 -0.77
C ILE A 232 -46.30 -19.30 0.46
N LEU A 233 -47.54 -19.76 0.27
CA LEU A 233 -48.44 -20.05 1.39
C LEU A 233 -47.85 -21.13 2.31
N GLU A 234 -47.21 -22.15 1.75
CA GLU A 234 -46.52 -23.19 2.53
C GLU A 234 -45.28 -22.64 3.27
N ILE A 235 -44.51 -21.76 2.61
CA ILE A 235 -43.36 -21.09 3.24
C ILE A 235 -43.83 -20.24 4.43
N LYS A 236 -44.90 -19.46 4.27
CA LYS A 236 -45.43 -18.56 5.31
C LYS A 236 -46.04 -19.27 6.53
N GLN A 237 -46.34 -20.56 6.43
CA GLN A 237 -46.78 -21.38 7.56
C GLN A 237 -45.62 -21.77 8.49
N HIS A 238 -44.37 -21.51 8.09
CA HIS A 238 -43.16 -21.85 8.82
C HIS A 238 -42.39 -20.59 9.23
N VAL A 239 -41.56 -20.73 10.27
CA VAL A 239 -40.66 -19.64 10.68
C VAL A 239 -39.52 -19.57 9.69
N TYR A 240 -39.25 -18.37 9.16
CA TYR A 240 -38.08 -18.17 8.30
C TYR A 240 -36.79 -18.46 9.08
N PRO A 241 -35.81 -19.13 8.46
CA PRO A 241 -34.56 -19.45 9.14
C PRO A 241 -33.78 -18.17 9.47
N GLU A 242 -33.21 -18.11 10.67
CA GLU A 242 -32.23 -17.09 11.07
C GLU A 242 -30.95 -17.81 11.49
N VAL A 243 -29.84 -17.56 10.79
CA VAL A 243 -28.56 -18.17 11.13
C VAL A 243 -27.95 -17.42 12.30
N ARG A 244 -28.07 -17.98 13.51
CA ARG A 244 -27.49 -17.42 14.74
C ARG A 244 -26.15 -18.06 15.06
N LEU A 245 -25.15 -17.22 15.33
CA LEU A 245 -23.87 -17.64 15.90
C LEU A 245 -24.10 -17.97 17.37
N SER A 246 -23.64 -19.13 17.87
CA SER A 246 -23.51 -19.28 19.32
C SER A 246 -22.17 -18.71 19.81
N GLU A 247 -22.14 -18.36 21.09
CA GLU A 247 -20.94 -17.88 21.77
C GLU A 247 -19.97 -19.01 22.16
N SER A 248 -20.33 -20.29 22.03
CA SER A 248 -19.51 -21.42 22.48
C SER A 248 -18.67 -22.09 21.37
N ASP A 249 -17.39 -22.32 21.70
CA ASP A 249 -16.31 -23.00 20.98
C ASP A 249 -16.05 -22.62 19.49
N MET A 250 -14.97 -21.85 19.28
CA MET A 250 -14.39 -21.50 17.96
C MET A 250 -13.95 -22.71 17.11
N SER A 251 -13.89 -23.90 17.70
CA SER A 251 -13.37 -25.12 17.09
C SER A 251 -14.43 -26.10 16.60
N ASP A 252 -15.70 -25.87 16.94
CA ASP A 252 -16.79 -26.77 16.60
C ASP A 252 -17.88 -26.02 15.81
N MET A 253 -18.22 -26.54 14.64
CA MET A 253 -19.33 -26.01 13.86
C MET A 253 -20.68 -26.49 14.42
N SER A 254 -20.67 -27.45 15.35
CA SER A 254 -21.87 -27.94 16.03
C SER A 254 -22.57 -26.88 16.89
N SER A 255 -21.92 -25.73 17.10
CA SER A 255 -22.41 -24.61 17.90
C SER A 255 -22.74 -23.36 17.04
N ILE A 256 -23.06 -23.52 15.75
CA ILE A 256 -23.93 -22.54 15.06
C ILE A 256 -25.37 -22.96 15.35
N GLY A 257 -26.16 -22.09 15.98
CA GLY A 257 -27.48 -22.43 16.51
C GLY A 257 -28.51 -22.90 15.46
N PHE A 258 -28.19 -22.77 14.17
CA PHE A 258 -28.94 -23.31 13.05
C PHE A 258 -27.96 -23.71 11.93
N LEU A 259 -27.53 -24.98 11.91
CA LEU A 259 -26.75 -25.54 10.81
C LEU A 259 -27.63 -25.70 9.55
N PRO A 260 -27.05 -25.75 8.33
CA PRO A 260 -27.71 -26.11 7.05
C PRO A 260 -28.40 -27.49 7.01
N GLN A 261 -28.54 -28.15 8.16
CA GLN A 261 -29.12 -29.46 8.35
C GLN A 261 -30.36 -29.44 9.28
N SER A 262 -30.79 -28.27 9.78
CA SER A 262 -32.06 -28.18 10.51
C SER A 262 -33.23 -28.47 9.57
N GLU A 263 -34.29 -29.07 10.10
CA GLU A 263 -35.49 -29.38 9.30
C GLU A 263 -36.11 -28.10 8.71
N GLU A 264 -36.16 -27.00 9.47
CA GLU A 264 -36.71 -25.72 8.97
C GLU A 264 -35.86 -25.13 7.84
N TYR A 265 -34.53 -25.25 7.97
CA TYR A 265 -33.61 -24.74 6.97
C TYR A 265 -33.67 -25.55 5.67
N VAL A 266 -33.68 -26.88 5.78
CA VAL A 266 -33.81 -27.79 4.62
C VAL A 266 -35.15 -27.55 3.93
N PHE A 267 -36.24 -27.43 4.70
CA PHE A 267 -37.56 -27.09 4.17
C PHE A 267 -37.53 -25.76 3.41
N PHE A 268 -36.99 -24.70 4.02
CA PHE A 268 -36.89 -23.39 3.39
C PHE A 268 -36.10 -23.46 2.09
N ARG A 269 -34.90 -24.08 2.12
CA ARG A 269 -34.04 -24.27 0.95
C ARG A 269 -34.77 -25.00 -0.18
N ASP A 270 -35.47 -26.09 0.13
CA ASP A 270 -36.15 -26.89 -0.90
C ASP A 270 -37.34 -26.12 -1.50
N LYS A 271 -38.06 -25.34 -0.69
CA LYS A 271 -39.18 -24.50 -1.14
C LYS A 271 -38.74 -23.30 -1.98
N ILE A 272 -37.62 -22.64 -1.65
CA ILE A 272 -37.09 -21.57 -2.50
C ILE A 272 -36.60 -22.12 -3.84
N HIS A 273 -36.04 -23.33 -3.88
CA HIS A 273 -35.68 -24.02 -5.12
C HIS A 273 -36.94 -24.37 -5.93
N GLU A 274 -38.00 -24.83 -5.27
CA GLU A 274 -39.30 -25.05 -5.92
C GLU A 274 -39.86 -23.76 -6.52
N LEU A 275 -39.82 -22.64 -5.78
CA LEU A 275 -40.23 -21.32 -6.25
C LEU A 275 -39.38 -20.87 -7.45
N SER A 276 -38.07 -21.13 -7.41
CA SER A 276 -37.15 -20.87 -8.53
C SER A 276 -37.48 -21.68 -9.78
N SER A 277 -38.12 -22.83 -9.64
CA SER A 277 -38.51 -23.68 -10.76
C SER A 277 -39.77 -23.17 -11.47
N VAL A 278 -40.53 -22.25 -10.85
CA VAL A 278 -41.76 -21.69 -11.45
C VAL A 278 -41.45 -21.02 -12.78
N ARG A 279 -42.19 -21.40 -13.83
CA ARG A 279 -41.99 -20.86 -15.17
C ARG A 279 -42.29 -19.37 -15.17
N LYS A 280 -41.30 -18.58 -15.58
CA LYS A 280 -41.40 -17.13 -15.69
C LYS A 280 -42.51 -16.75 -16.69
N PRO A 281 -43.39 -15.79 -16.36
CA PRO A 281 -44.37 -15.28 -17.32
C PRO A 281 -43.68 -14.70 -18.57
N GLY A 282 -44.30 -14.90 -19.74
CA GLY A 282 -43.75 -14.47 -21.02
C GLY A 282 -43.62 -12.95 -21.11
N SER A 283 -42.67 -12.46 -21.92
CA SER A 283 -42.36 -11.03 -22.01
C SER A 283 -43.49 -10.15 -22.52
N ASN A 284 -44.49 -10.77 -23.15
CA ASN A 284 -45.63 -10.10 -23.77
C ASN A 284 -46.91 -10.18 -22.91
N SER A 285 -46.85 -10.69 -21.67
CA SER A 285 -48.02 -10.70 -20.77
C SER A 285 -48.41 -9.26 -20.42
N LYS A 286 -49.70 -8.94 -20.55
CA LYS A 286 -50.28 -7.64 -20.17
C LYS A 286 -50.90 -7.65 -18.78
N LYS A 287 -50.84 -8.79 -18.10
CA LYS A 287 -51.38 -8.98 -16.76
C LYS A 287 -50.42 -8.38 -15.73
N GLU A 288 -50.92 -7.47 -14.92
CA GLU A 288 -50.13 -6.76 -13.90
C GLU A 288 -49.42 -7.74 -12.94
N GLY A 289 -50.13 -8.76 -12.45
CA GLY A 289 -49.56 -9.76 -11.56
C GLY A 289 -48.48 -10.64 -12.21
N ASP A 290 -48.57 -10.88 -13.53
CA ASP A 290 -47.52 -11.60 -14.26
C ASP A 290 -46.24 -10.76 -14.43
N LEU A 291 -46.37 -9.42 -14.55
CA LEU A 291 -45.24 -8.50 -14.66
C LEU A 291 -44.49 -8.40 -13.33
N LEU A 292 -45.21 -8.22 -12.22
CA LEU A 292 -44.63 -8.17 -10.87
C LEU A 292 -43.97 -9.51 -10.50
N LEU A 293 -44.65 -10.64 -10.77
CA LEU A 293 -44.07 -11.97 -10.57
C LEU A 293 -42.79 -12.16 -11.39
N ARG A 294 -42.76 -11.65 -12.63
CA ARG A 294 -41.60 -11.76 -13.50
C ARG A 294 -40.40 -11.02 -12.92
N GLU A 295 -40.60 -9.84 -12.34
CA GLU A 295 -39.54 -9.05 -11.70
C GLU A 295 -38.94 -9.80 -10.50
N SER A 296 -39.77 -10.25 -9.55
CA SER A 296 -39.29 -10.99 -8.37
C SER A 296 -38.64 -12.34 -8.73
N LEU A 297 -39.20 -13.08 -9.69
CA LEU A 297 -38.55 -14.30 -10.19
C LEU A 297 -37.22 -14.00 -10.91
N SER A 298 -37.04 -12.81 -11.50
CA SER A 298 -35.76 -12.41 -12.10
C SER A 298 -34.70 -12.15 -11.05
N ALA A 299 -35.06 -11.47 -9.94
CA ALA A 299 -34.17 -11.23 -8.81
C ALA A 299 -33.74 -12.55 -8.12
N LEU A 300 -34.69 -13.47 -7.92
CA LEU A 300 -34.40 -14.78 -7.33
C LEU A 300 -33.46 -15.64 -8.21
N LYS A 301 -33.62 -15.59 -9.54
CA LYS A 301 -32.89 -16.43 -10.50
C LYS A 301 -31.62 -15.81 -11.08
N GLY A 302 -31.48 -14.49 -11.08
CA GLY A 302 -30.27 -13.79 -11.57
C GLY A 302 -30.10 -13.76 -13.08
N GLU A 303 -31.06 -13.17 -13.80
CA GLU A 303 -30.91 -12.93 -15.24
C GLU A 303 -30.35 -11.52 -15.50
N GLY A 304 -29.02 -11.40 -15.60
CA GLY A 304 -28.34 -10.13 -15.94
C GLY A 304 -26.98 -9.96 -15.25
N LYS A 305 -25.96 -10.73 -15.66
CA LYS A 305 -24.54 -10.64 -15.25
C LYS A 305 -24.19 -10.78 -13.74
N GLU A 306 -25.13 -10.68 -12.81
CA GLU A 306 -24.93 -11.02 -11.39
C GLU A 306 -25.59 -12.36 -11.03
N GLN A 307 -24.97 -13.11 -10.12
CA GLN A 307 -25.50 -14.38 -9.60
C GLN A 307 -26.83 -14.11 -8.86
N GLY A 308 -27.91 -14.83 -9.21
CA GLY A 308 -29.22 -14.66 -8.56
C GLY A 308 -29.18 -15.05 -7.08
N LEU A 309 -30.11 -14.51 -6.28
CA LEU A 309 -30.14 -14.70 -4.82
C LEU A 309 -30.05 -16.18 -4.41
N ILE A 310 -30.73 -17.07 -5.13
CA ILE A 310 -30.73 -18.52 -4.82
C ILE A 310 -29.38 -19.16 -5.13
N SER A 311 -28.78 -18.84 -6.27
CA SER A 311 -27.44 -19.33 -6.61
C SER A 311 -26.37 -18.81 -5.64
N PHE A 312 -26.52 -17.57 -5.17
CA PHE A 312 -25.63 -16.99 -4.18
C PHE A 312 -25.83 -17.65 -2.81
N PHE A 313 -27.07 -17.89 -2.41
CA PHE A 313 -27.41 -18.67 -1.21
C PHE A 313 -26.76 -20.05 -1.23
N ASP A 314 -26.86 -20.80 -2.33
CA ASP A 314 -26.23 -22.12 -2.47
C ASP A 314 -24.69 -22.06 -2.33
N VAL A 315 -24.04 -21.03 -2.90
CA VAL A 315 -22.60 -20.81 -2.76
C VAL A 315 -22.22 -20.58 -1.29
N LEU A 316 -22.97 -19.72 -0.59
CA LEU A 316 -22.70 -19.43 0.83
C LEU A 316 -22.93 -20.68 1.70
N ASN A 317 -23.95 -21.48 1.38
CA ASN A 317 -24.26 -22.72 2.09
C ASN A 317 -23.16 -23.77 1.92
N SER A 318 -22.65 -23.94 0.70
CA SER A 318 -21.48 -24.78 0.46
C SER A 318 -20.26 -24.28 1.24
N GLY A 319 -20.14 -22.96 1.40
CA GLY A 319 -19.16 -22.33 2.28
C GLY A 319 -19.28 -22.80 3.75
N ILE A 320 -20.49 -22.82 4.31
CA ILE A 320 -20.71 -23.34 5.67
C ILE A 320 -20.38 -24.83 5.75
N GLU A 321 -20.88 -25.64 4.83
CA GLU A 321 -20.67 -27.10 4.83
C GLU A 321 -19.18 -27.48 4.78
N THR A 322 -18.39 -26.69 4.06
CA THR A 322 -16.94 -26.93 3.91
C THR A 322 -16.09 -26.25 5.00
N PHE A 323 -16.69 -25.40 5.85
CA PHE A 323 -15.97 -24.66 6.88
C PHE A 323 -15.21 -25.54 7.90
N PRO A 324 -15.69 -26.73 8.33
CA PRO A 324 -14.88 -27.61 9.18
C PRO A 324 -13.53 -27.99 8.55
N LEU A 325 -13.48 -28.12 7.22
CA LEU A 325 -12.24 -28.38 6.49
C LEU A 325 -11.33 -27.14 6.46
N VAL A 326 -11.91 -25.94 6.45
CA VAL A 326 -11.16 -24.67 6.57
C VAL A 326 -10.50 -24.57 7.94
N ILE A 327 -11.20 -24.93 9.01
CA ILE A 327 -10.63 -24.98 10.37
C ILE A 327 -9.42 -25.91 10.42
N GLU A 328 -9.52 -27.11 9.82
CA GLU A 328 -8.39 -28.04 9.74
C GLU A 328 -7.19 -27.44 8.99
N ILE A 329 -7.41 -26.78 7.85
CA ILE A 329 -6.35 -26.11 7.10
C ILE A 329 -5.71 -24.98 7.92
N PHE A 330 -6.50 -24.19 8.63
CA PHE A 330 -5.98 -23.09 9.44
C PHE A 330 -5.14 -23.58 10.62
N ARG A 331 -5.50 -24.73 11.22
CA ARG A 331 -4.64 -25.41 12.20
C ARG A 331 -3.30 -25.84 11.59
N LEU A 332 -3.32 -26.38 10.37
CA LEU A 332 -2.10 -26.74 9.64
C LEU A 332 -1.25 -25.51 9.29
N LEU A 333 -1.87 -24.40 8.87
CA LEU A 333 -1.19 -23.14 8.60
C LEU A 333 -0.54 -22.57 9.86
N LYS A 334 -1.24 -22.61 11.00
CA LYS A 334 -0.70 -22.22 12.31
C LYS A 334 0.51 -23.06 12.70
N GLU A 335 0.42 -24.38 12.54
CA GLU A 335 1.53 -25.31 12.81
C GLU A 335 2.72 -25.01 11.89
N PHE A 336 2.48 -24.86 10.59
CA PHE A 336 3.52 -24.53 9.60
C PHE A 336 4.19 -23.19 9.88
N GLN A 337 3.41 -22.15 10.21
CA GLN A 337 3.92 -20.84 10.60
C GLN A 337 4.88 -20.95 11.79
N GLN A 338 4.55 -21.76 12.80
CA GLN A 338 5.41 -21.96 13.95
C GLN A 338 6.74 -22.62 13.58
N ILE A 339 6.71 -23.64 12.70
CA ILE A 339 7.91 -24.30 12.18
C ILE A 339 8.79 -23.30 11.41
N TYR A 340 8.18 -22.52 10.52
CA TYR A 340 8.87 -21.51 9.73
C TYR A 340 9.51 -20.42 10.59
N ILE A 341 8.79 -19.89 11.58
CA ILE A 341 9.31 -18.89 12.52
C ILE A 341 10.49 -19.44 13.31
N ASN A 342 10.40 -20.68 13.79
CA ASN A 342 11.50 -21.32 14.52
C ASN A 342 12.72 -21.55 13.63
N GLU A 343 12.51 -21.92 12.37
CA GLU A 343 13.61 -22.11 11.42
C GLU A 343 14.27 -20.78 11.04
N LYS A 344 13.52 -19.68 10.93
CA LYS A 344 14.08 -18.34 10.76
C LYS A 344 15.00 -17.95 11.92
N ARG A 345 14.56 -18.18 13.17
CA ARG A 345 15.39 -17.94 14.37
C ARG A 345 16.67 -18.76 14.34
N ARG A 346 16.55 -20.05 14.01
CA ARG A 346 17.69 -20.99 13.97
C ARG A 346 18.70 -20.68 12.87
N SER A 347 18.22 -20.36 11.68
CA SER A 347 19.06 -20.09 10.50
C SER A 347 19.63 -18.66 10.48
N GLY A 348 19.03 -17.74 11.24
CA GLY A 348 19.39 -16.32 11.20
C GLY A 348 19.06 -15.66 9.87
N VAL A 349 18.08 -16.18 9.11
CA VAL A 349 17.61 -15.59 7.86
C VAL A 349 16.28 -14.89 8.14
N LEU A 350 16.26 -13.57 8.01
CA LEU A 350 15.10 -12.72 8.29
C LEU A 350 14.69 -11.93 7.05
N SER A 351 13.43 -11.50 7.01
CA SER A 351 12.90 -10.58 6.00
C SER A 351 13.07 -9.13 6.43
N PHE A 352 12.89 -8.18 5.51
CA PHE A 352 12.84 -6.76 5.87
C PHE A 352 11.71 -6.48 6.87
N LYS A 353 10.56 -7.14 6.68
CA LYS A 353 9.41 -7.05 7.59
C LYS A 353 9.76 -7.56 8.99
N ASP A 354 10.50 -8.67 9.10
CA ASP A 354 10.94 -9.19 10.40
C ASP A 354 11.78 -8.18 11.16
N SER A 355 12.75 -7.57 10.47
CA SER A 355 13.61 -6.54 11.06
C SER A 355 12.80 -5.34 11.55
N ALA A 356 11.81 -4.88 10.77
CA ALA A 356 10.98 -3.75 11.16
C ALA A 356 10.13 -4.07 12.39
N VAL A 357 9.42 -5.21 12.41
CA VAL A 357 8.57 -5.57 13.55
C VAL A 357 9.42 -5.87 14.79
N MET A 358 10.57 -6.53 14.65
CA MET A 358 11.50 -6.76 15.78
C MET A 358 12.04 -5.45 16.36
N ALA A 359 12.35 -4.46 15.52
CA ALA A 359 12.78 -3.15 15.99
C ALA A 359 11.67 -2.47 16.79
N LEU A 360 10.44 -2.45 16.26
CA LEU A 360 9.29 -1.88 16.94
C LEU A 360 9.02 -2.58 18.28
N ASP A 361 8.90 -3.90 18.28
CA ASP A 361 8.61 -4.68 19.48
C ASP A 361 9.75 -4.61 20.49
N GLY A 362 11.00 -4.52 20.02
CA GLY A 362 12.17 -4.33 20.86
C GLY A 362 12.07 -3.01 21.62
N LEU A 363 11.78 -1.93 20.92
CA LEU A 363 11.57 -0.62 21.54
C LEU A 363 10.36 -0.61 22.47
N ILE A 364 9.25 -1.29 22.15
CA ILE A 364 8.07 -1.35 23.02
C ILE A 364 8.38 -2.12 24.31
N ASN A 365 8.99 -3.30 24.18
CA ASN A 365 9.11 -4.26 25.29
C ASN A 365 10.35 -4.05 26.17
N ASP A 366 11.38 -3.37 25.65
CA ASP A 366 12.59 -2.98 26.36
C ASP A 366 12.69 -1.43 26.47
N PRO A 367 12.13 -0.85 27.54
CA PRO A 367 12.25 0.57 27.82
C PRO A 367 13.69 1.07 28.02
N VAL A 368 14.64 0.20 28.39
CA VAL A 368 16.04 0.59 28.57
C VAL A 368 16.70 0.82 27.21
N LEU A 369 16.50 -0.12 26.27
CA LEU A 369 16.90 0.05 24.87
C LEU A 369 16.24 1.29 24.26
N ARG A 370 14.93 1.45 24.47
CA ARG A 370 14.21 2.64 23.98
C ARG A 370 14.79 3.92 24.55
N LYS A 371 15.06 3.98 25.86
CA LYS A 371 15.68 5.15 26.50
C LYS A 371 17.05 5.48 25.92
N HIS A 372 17.88 4.48 25.63
CA HIS A 372 19.18 4.69 24.97
C HIS A 372 19.01 5.46 23.65
N TYR A 373 18.12 4.99 22.78
CA TYR A 373 17.83 5.66 21.52
C TYR A 373 17.18 7.04 21.69
N LYS A 374 16.24 7.19 22.64
CA LYS A 374 15.59 8.49 22.94
C LYS A 374 16.59 9.55 23.38
N THR A 375 17.55 9.16 24.22
CA THR A 375 18.59 10.06 24.72
C THR A 375 19.58 10.44 23.62
N GLU A 376 19.97 9.48 22.79
CA GLU A 376 20.93 9.72 21.71
C GLU A 376 20.32 10.55 20.56
N ILE A 377 19.08 10.28 20.16
CA ILE A 377 18.43 10.98 19.05
C ILE A 377 17.72 12.22 19.60
N LYS A 378 18.15 13.41 19.20
CA LYS A 378 17.54 14.70 19.61
C LYS A 378 16.63 15.30 18.55
N ALA A 379 16.84 14.97 17.29
CA ALA A 379 15.97 15.37 16.19
C ALA A 379 15.86 14.25 15.15
N ILE A 380 14.68 14.12 14.54
CA ILE A 380 14.36 13.14 13.52
C ILE A 380 13.80 13.85 12.30
N MET A 381 14.40 13.59 11.14
CA MET A 381 14.01 14.16 9.85
C MET A 381 13.72 13.03 8.87
N ILE A 382 12.56 13.07 8.21
CA ILE A 382 12.16 12.01 7.27
C ILE A 382 11.80 12.63 5.92
N ASP A 383 12.42 12.10 4.87
CA ASP A 383 12.09 12.41 3.48
C ASP A 383 11.21 11.31 2.86
N GLU A 384 10.32 11.72 1.95
CA GLU A 384 9.39 10.85 1.21
C GLU A 384 8.49 9.98 2.12
N PHE A 385 7.99 10.52 3.24
CA PHE A 385 7.19 9.75 4.22
C PHE A 385 5.90 9.16 3.64
N GLN A 386 5.39 9.65 2.49
CA GLN A 386 4.23 9.04 1.83
C GLN A 386 4.46 7.58 1.39
N ASP A 387 5.71 7.12 1.40
CA ASP A 387 6.09 5.76 1.03
C ASP A 387 6.33 4.85 2.25
N ASP A 388 6.15 5.37 3.46
CA ASP A 388 6.24 4.62 4.72
C ASP A 388 4.89 4.00 5.13
N ASN A 389 4.90 3.26 6.23
CA ASN A 389 3.76 2.56 6.78
C ASN A 389 3.53 2.82 8.28
N GLN A 390 2.44 2.24 8.78
CA GLN A 390 1.99 2.36 10.17
C GLN A 390 3.04 1.91 11.20
N LEU A 391 3.73 0.81 10.91
CA LEU A 391 4.77 0.26 11.80
C LEU A 391 5.95 1.23 11.94
N GLN A 392 6.42 1.78 10.81
CA GLN A 392 7.50 2.75 10.77
C GLN A 392 7.13 4.03 11.52
N ARG A 393 5.89 4.52 11.36
CA ARG A 393 5.38 5.66 12.14
C ARG A 393 5.48 5.41 13.64
N ASP A 394 4.98 4.26 14.10
CA ASP A 394 4.93 3.92 15.53
C ASP A 394 6.34 3.78 16.12
N LEU A 395 7.29 3.26 15.33
CA LEU A 395 8.70 3.22 15.70
C LEU A 395 9.25 4.63 15.90
N LEU A 396 8.98 5.58 14.99
CA LEU A 396 9.44 6.97 15.15
C LEU A 396 8.81 7.66 16.36
N PHE A 397 7.55 7.35 16.66
CA PHE A 397 6.85 7.88 17.84
C PHE A 397 7.50 7.41 19.14
N LEU A 398 7.89 6.12 19.23
CA LEU A 398 8.65 5.59 20.38
C LEU A 398 10.02 6.23 20.56
N LEU A 399 10.63 6.73 19.49
CA LEU A 399 11.90 7.47 19.57
C LEU A 399 11.71 8.93 19.96
N ALA A 400 10.52 9.47 19.71
CA ALA A 400 10.18 10.87 19.90
C ALA A 400 9.40 11.17 21.18
N GLU A 401 8.97 10.17 21.94
CA GLU A 401 8.30 10.35 23.25
C GLU A 401 9.21 10.89 24.35
N ASP A 402 8.58 11.28 25.46
CA ASP A 402 9.24 11.66 26.69
C ASP A 402 10.32 10.64 27.14
N GLU A 403 11.51 11.13 27.46
CA GLU A 403 12.67 10.31 27.80
C GLU A 403 12.43 9.44 29.05
N ASN A 404 11.52 9.83 29.94
CA ASN A 404 11.19 9.13 31.18
C ASN A 404 9.99 8.18 31.06
N ARG A 405 9.28 8.18 29.92
CA ARG A 405 8.17 7.26 29.67
C ARG A 405 8.66 5.80 29.59
N MET A 406 8.00 4.91 30.34
CA MET A 406 8.39 3.49 30.50
C MET A 406 7.29 2.52 30.07
N GLU A 407 6.11 3.03 29.74
CA GLU A 407 4.93 2.28 29.31
C GLU A 407 5.25 1.44 28.07
N LYS A 408 4.78 0.20 28.06
CA LYS A 408 5.00 -0.76 26.96
C LYS A 408 3.92 -0.62 25.89
N SER A 409 3.76 0.59 25.38
CA SER A 409 2.83 0.89 24.30
C SER A 409 3.38 2.01 23.42
N VAL A 410 2.87 2.09 22.19
CA VAL A 410 3.11 3.23 21.30
C VAL A 410 2.53 4.49 21.98
N PRO A 411 3.30 5.59 22.03
CA PRO A 411 2.85 6.83 22.66
C PRO A 411 1.81 7.54 21.79
N THR A 412 0.92 8.26 22.46
CA THR A 412 -0.01 9.20 21.85
C THR A 412 0.68 10.53 21.52
N GLN A 413 0.05 11.36 20.71
CA GLN A 413 0.54 12.71 20.37
C GLN A 413 0.97 13.54 21.59
N ARG A 414 0.21 13.44 22.69
CA ARG A 414 0.43 14.26 23.89
C ARG A 414 1.67 13.83 24.68
N GLU A 415 2.15 12.62 24.43
CA GLU A 415 3.33 12.03 25.06
C GLU A 415 4.61 12.22 24.23
N LEU A 416 4.49 12.85 23.04
CA LEU A 416 5.62 13.18 22.19
C LEU A 416 6.35 14.42 22.70
N CYS A 417 7.68 14.37 22.69
CA CYS A 417 8.49 15.56 22.86
C CYS A 417 8.20 16.55 21.72
N PRO A 418 8.00 17.84 22.03
CA PRO A 418 7.92 18.85 20.99
C PRO A 418 9.26 18.95 20.24
N ARG A 419 9.25 19.55 19.06
CA ARG A 419 10.44 19.92 18.27
C ARG A 419 11.29 18.77 17.72
N LYS A 420 10.91 17.50 17.92
CA LYS A 420 11.74 16.33 17.62
C LYS A 420 11.46 15.72 16.24
N LEU A 421 10.24 15.83 15.73
CA LEU A 421 9.80 15.18 14.49
C LEU A 421 9.62 16.17 13.33
N PHE A 422 10.25 15.89 12.19
CA PHE A 422 10.08 16.66 10.96
C PHE A 422 9.89 15.74 9.76
N PHE A 423 8.66 15.69 9.24
CA PHE A 423 8.30 14.89 8.07
C PHE A 423 8.18 15.75 6.83
N VAL A 424 8.67 15.25 5.70
CA VAL A 424 8.47 15.86 4.37
C VAL A 424 7.94 14.80 3.42
N GLY A 425 6.94 15.15 2.63
CA GLY A 425 6.39 14.22 1.63
C GLY A 425 5.39 14.85 0.68
N ASP A 426 4.97 14.08 -0.32
CA ASP A 426 3.91 14.42 -1.26
C ASP A 426 2.99 13.23 -1.46
N GLU A 427 1.74 13.33 -1.03
CA GLU A 427 0.74 12.25 -1.26
C GLU A 427 0.66 11.85 -2.74
N LYS A 428 0.81 12.83 -3.66
CA LYS A 428 0.74 12.59 -5.12
C LYS A 428 1.88 11.73 -5.65
N GLN A 429 2.95 11.54 -4.89
CA GLN A 429 4.14 10.78 -5.29
C GLN A 429 4.21 9.39 -4.67
N SER A 430 3.20 8.97 -3.88
CA SER A 430 3.20 7.63 -3.30
C SER A 430 3.00 6.55 -4.37
N ILE A 431 4.06 5.78 -4.64
CA ILE A 431 4.07 4.75 -5.69
C ILE A 431 4.52 3.38 -5.18
N TYR A 432 4.87 3.27 -3.89
CA TYR A 432 5.40 2.05 -3.28
C TYR A 432 4.36 1.21 -2.53
N LYS A 433 3.07 1.29 -2.89
CA LYS A 433 1.99 0.46 -2.30
C LYS A 433 2.30 -1.04 -2.32
N PHE A 434 3.02 -1.52 -3.34
CA PHE A 434 3.45 -2.92 -3.43
C PHE A 434 4.49 -3.33 -2.37
N ARG A 435 5.16 -2.36 -1.72
CA ARG A 435 6.04 -2.57 -0.55
C ARG A 435 5.31 -2.32 0.78
N GLY A 436 3.99 -2.09 0.75
CA GLY A 436 3.18 -1.83 1.94
C GLY A 436 3.09 -0.37 2.36
N ALA A 437 3.51 0.58 1.52
CA ALA A 437 3.28 2.01 1.75
C ALA A 437 1.79 2.33 1.89
N ASP A 438 1.44 3.20 2.83
CA ASP A 438 0.07 3.60 3.11
C ASP A 438 -0.08 5.12 3.24
N VAL A 439 -0.65 5.75 2.21
CA VAL A 439 -0.89 7.20 2.16
C VAL A 439 -1.84 7.67 3.27
N SER A 440 -2.73 6.80 3.75
CA SER A 440 -3.62 7.16 4.86
C SER A 440 -2.84 7.45 6.14
N VAL A 441 -1.67 6.82 6.34
CA VAL A 441 -0.77 7.09 7.47
C VAL A 441 -0.18 8.50 7.37
N PHE A 442 0.19 8.95 6.17
CA PHE A 442 0.66 10.33 5.94
C PHE A 442 -0.43 11.37 6.26
N ARG A 443 -1.68 11.11 5.86
CA ARG A 443 -2.84 11.97 6.18
C ARG A 443 -3.15 12.00 7.67
N GLN A 444 -3.15 10.83 8.29
CA GLN A 444 -3.36 10.66 9.73
C GLN A 444 -2.26 11.39 10.51
N LEU A 445 -1.00 11.30 10.10
CA LEU A 445 0.11 12.00 10.77
C LEU A 445 -0.10 13.49 10.92
N THR A 446 -0.60 14.16 9.87
CA THR A 446 -0.90 15.60 9.95
C THR A 446 -1.97 15.86 11.02
N SER A 447 -2.97 14.97 11.10
CA SER A 447 -4.02 15.04 12.09
C SER A 447 -3.55 14.69 13.51
N ASP A 448 -2.64 13.73 13.60
CA ASP A 448 -2.06 13.18 14.82
C ASP A 448 -0.98 14.07 15.42
N LEU A 449 -0.35 14.95 14.65
CA LEU A 449 0.72 15.83 15.15
C LEU A 449 0.28 17.28 15.32
N ILE A 450 -0.71 17.72 14.54
CA ILE A 450 -1.08 19.14 14.50
C ILE A 450 -2.58 19.33 14.83
N PRO A 451 -2.90 20.08 15.90
CA PRO A 451 -4.27 20.46 16.23
C PRO A 451 -4.96 21.17 15.08
N GLU A 452 -6.26 20.95 14.90
CA GLU A 452 -7.04 21.46 13.76
C GLU A 452 -6.92 22.98 13.58
N SER A 453 -6.89 23.73 14.68
CA SER A 453 -6.71 25.19 14.68
C SER A 453 -5.40 25.66 14.05
N ARG A 454 -4.36 24.82 14.04
CA ARG A 454 -3.03 25.13 13.49
C ARG A 454 -2.77 24.50 12.13
N ARG A 455 -3.59 23.56 11.65
CA ARG A 455 -3.37 22.87 10.36
C ARG A 455 -3.30 23.83 9.18
N LYS A 456 -4.16 24.87 9.16
CA LYS A 456 -4.16 25.89 8.09
C LYS A 456 -2.90 26.79 8.08
N SER A 457 -2.13 26.80 9.17
CA SER A 457 -0.91 27.60 9.30
C SER A 457 0.37 26.81 9.00
N LEU A 458 0.25 25.51 8.66
CA LEU A 458 1.38 24.69 8.32
C LEU A 458 2.04 25.14 7.02
N PRO A 459 3.37 25.04 6.91
CA PRO A 459 4.05 25.36 5.67
C PRO A 459 3.67 24.33 4.59
N VAL A 460 3.24 24.81 3.43
CA VAL A 460 2.96 23.97 2.26
C VAL A 460 3.86 24.40 1.12
N LEU A 461 4.69 23.48 0.62
CA LEU A 461 5.65 23.77 -0.45
C LEU A 461 5.02 23.45 -1.81
N GLU A 462 4.24 24.39 -2.35
CA GLU A 462 3.53 24.22 -3.64
C GLU A 462 4.30 24.77 -4.84
N THR A 463 5.29 25.64 -4.62
CA THR A 463 6.05 26.30 -5.68
C THR A 463 7.07 25.34 -6.27
N ASN A 464 6.98 25.03 -7.56
CA ASN A 464 7.94 24.22 -8.28
C ASN A 464 9.08 25.08 -8.85
N TYR A 465 10.31 24.61 -8.65
CA TYR A 465 11.57 25.25 -9.08
C TYR A 465 12.32 24.44 -10.15
N ARG A 466 11.73 23.34 -10.64
CA ARG A 466 12.39 22.36 -11.52
C ARG A 466 11.85 22.38 -12.95
N THR A 467 10.58 22.71 -13.11
CA THR A 467 9.82 22.54 -14.35
C THR A 467 9.32 23.89 -14.84
N GLU A 468 9.44 24.13 -16.15
CA GLU A 468 8.93 25.34 -16.79
C GLU A 468 7.39 25.45 -16.69
N GLU A 469 6.89 26.68 -16.54
CA GLU A 469 5.49 27.02 -16.32
C GLU A 469 4.54 26.42 -17.36
N ALA A 470 4.93 26.41 -18.64
CA ALA A 470 4.06 25.92 -19.70
C ALA A 470 3.68 24.44 -19.50
N LEU A 471 4.62 23.61 -19.03
CA LEU A 471 4.35 22.21 -18.71
C LEU A 471 3.52 22.08 -17.45
N LEU A 472 3.81 22.87 -16.41
CA LEU A 472 3.03 22.87 -15.17
C LEU A 472 1.57 23.28 -15.43
N ASN A 473 1.33 24.28 -16.26
CA ASN A 473 0.00 24.72 -16.67
C ASN A 473 -0.76 23.63 -17.43
N LEU A 474 -0.07 22.85 -18.25
CA LEU A 474 -0.65 21.69 -18.92
C LEU A 474 -0.99 20.57 -17.91
N PHE A 475 -0.07 20.25 -17.00
CA PHE A 475 -0.26 19.24 -15.96
C PHE A 475 -1.42 19.60 -15.03
N ASN A 476 -1.51 20.86 -14.60
CA ASN A 476 -2.61 21.36 -13.77
C ASN A 476 -3.98 21.28 -14.45
N LYS A 477 -4.04 21.13 -15.78
CA LYS A 477 -5.29 20.89 -16.53
C LYS A 477 -5.60 19.41 -16.71
N ILE A 478 -4.58 18.58 -16.93
CA ILE A 478 -4.74 17.14 -17.21
C ILE A 478 -4.99 16.34 -15.93
N PHE A 479 -4.17 16.55 -14.89
CA PHE A 479 -4.20 15.69 -13.70
C PHE A 479 -5.50 15.72 -12.91
N PRO A 480 -6.25 16.84 -12.77
CA PRO A 480 -7.56 16.80 -12.13
C PRO A 480 -8.52 15.78 -12.76
N LEU A 481 -8.46 15.62 -14.09
CA LEU A 481 -9.28 14.65 -14.83
C LEU A 481 -8.80 13.21 -14.60
N VAL A 482 -7.50 13.00 -14.44
CA VAL A 482 -6.92 11.66 -14.19
C VAL A 482 -7.21 11.21 -12.75
N PHE A 483 -7.04 12.10 -11.78
CA PHE A 483 -7.22 11.81 -10.37
C PHE A 483 -8.71 11.62 -10.00
N SER A 484 -9.65 12.25 -10.70
CA SER A 484 -11.09 12.05 -10.46
C SER A 484 -11.62 10.72 -10.98
N MET A 485 -10.90 10.03 -11.88
CA MET A 485 -11.29 8.71 -12.40
C MET A 485 -11.12 7.57 -11.40
N GLY A 486 -10.35 7.77 -10.32
CA GLY A 486 -10.06 6.76 -9.29
C GLY A 486 -11.17 6.55 -8.26
N GLY A 487 -12.12 7.48 -8.12
CA GLY A 487 -13.10 7.50 -7.02
C GLY A 487 -12.54 8.16 -5.75
N GLU A 488 -13.39 8.44 -4.76
CA GLU A 488 -12.99 9.05 -3.47
C GLU A 488 -12.50 7.99 -2.46
N TYR A 489 -11.47 7.23 -2.80
CA TYR A 489 -10.90 6.28 -1.84
C TYR A 489 -9.94 6.96 -0.86
N ILE A 490 -10.05 6.64 0.43
CA ILE A 490 -9.25 7.23 1.53
C ILE A 490 -7.73 7.01 1.34
N TYR A 491 -7.33 5.98 0.60
CA TYR A 491 -5.94 5.63 0.29
C TYR A 491 -5.43 6.24 -1.02
N GLU A 492 -6.24 7.00 -1.76
CA GLU A 492 -5.84 7.68 -3.00
C GLU A 492 -5.54 9.15 -2.75
N ALA A 493 -4.45 9.65 -3.35
CA ALA A 493 -4.03 11.04 -3.23
C ALA A 493 -5.02 11.97 -3.96
N SER A 494 -5.24 13.16 -3.42
CA SER A 494 -6.04 14.20 -4.09
C SER A 494 -5.13 15.12 -4.89
N PHE A 495 -5.59 15.59 -6.04
CA PHE A 495 -4.82 16.55 -6.82
C PHE A 495 -4.83 17.95 -6.17
N SER A 496 -3.65 18.52 -5.98
CA SER A 496 -3.44 19.93 -5.64
C SER A 496 -2.60 20.60 -6.72
N GLY A 497 -3.00 21.80 -7.13
CA GLY A 497 -2.33 22.55 -8.21
C GLY A 497 -0.89 22.91 -7.85
N ILE A 498 0.01 22.83 -8.83
CA ILE A 498 1.42 23.17 -8.66
C ILE A 498 1.63 24.63 -9.04
N LYS A 499 2.21 25.43 -8.12
CA LYS A 499 2.59 26.82 -8.39
C LYS A 499 3.91 26.86 -9.15
N THR A 500 4.13 27.90 -9.92
CA THR A 500 5.31 28.05 -10.79
C THR A 500 6.14 29.26 -10.40
N LYS A 501 7.46 29.18 -10.62
CA LYS A 501 8.34 30.35 -10.68
C LYS A 501 8.49 30.82 -12.13
N LYS A 502 9.07 32.01 -12.31
CA LYS A 502 9.38 32.67 -13.59
C LYS A 502 10.25 31.77 -14.49
N ASN A 503 9.84 31.61 -15.75
CA ASN A 503 10.51 30.79 -16.76
C ASN A 503 11.88 31.31 -17.15
N ASN A 504 12.69 30.42 -17.72
CA ASN A 504 13.84 30.83 -18.50
C ASN A 504 13.37 31.27 -19.91
N PRO A 505 13.51 32.55 -20.30
CA PRO A 505 13.01 33.05 -21.59
C PRO A 505 13.67 32.37 -22.81
N ASP A 506 14.83 31.75 -22.61
CA ASP A 506 15.63 31.13 -23.68
C ASP A 506 15.32 29.65 -23.89
N VAL A 507 14.35 29.08 -23.16
CA VAL A 507 13.91 27.68 -23.27
C VAL A 507 12.44 27.61 -23.69
N SER A 508 12.16 26.74 -24.67
CA SER A 508 10.81 26.53 -25.21
C SER A 508 10.29 25.14 -24.84
N PRO A 509 9.65 24.97 -23.68
CA PRO A 509 9.11 23.68 -23.26
C PRO A 509 7.96 23.21 -24.16
N SER A 510 7.89 21.91 -24.45
CA SER A 510 6.78 21.30 -25.20
C SER A 510 6.49 19.88 -24.74
N MET A 511 5.23 19.45 -24.88
CA MET A 511 4.79 18.07 -24.68
C MET A 511 4.38 17.49 -26.03
N ASN A 512 4.93 16.33 -26.38
CA ASN A 512 4.59 15.62 -27.62
C ASN A 512 3.95 14.27 -27.26
N ILE A 513 2.80 13.96 -27.86
CA ILE A 513 2.13 12.67 -27.75
C ILE A 513 2.23 11.98 -29.10
N THR A 514 2.83 10.79 -29.15
CA THR A 514 2.96 10.00 -30.36
C THR A 514 2.09 8.76 -30.24
N LEU A 515 1.12 8.63 -31.15
CA LEU A 515 0.22 7.48 -31.23
C LEU A 515 0.70 6.53 -32.31
N ILE A 516 1.05 5.30 -31.92
CA ILE A 516 1.45 4.25 -32.84
C ILE A 516 0.22 3.38 -33.12
N HIS A 517 -0.35 3.55 -34.31
CA HIS A 517 -1.51 2.76 -34.74
C HIS A 517 -1.07 1.36 -35.17
N LYS A 518 -1.80 0.34 -34.74
CA LYS A 518 -1.65 -1.01 -35.28
C LYS A 518 -2.29 -1.02 -36.67
N SER A 519 -1.51 -1.30 -37.71
CA SER A 519 -2.07 -1.60 -39.03
C SER A 519 -2.69 -3.00 -39.02
N LEU A 520 -3.82 -3.16 -39.70
CA LEU A 520 -4.47 -4.45 -39.94
C LEU A 520 -3.58 -5.28 -40.88
N GLY A 521 -2.80 -6.23 -40.34
CA GLY A 521 -1.99 -7.16 -41.14
C GLY A 521 -0.74 -7.74 -40.46
N GLU A 522 -0.13 -7.02 -39.52
CA GLU A 522 1.12 -7.44 -38.83
C GLU A 522 0.85 -7.90 -37.38
N GLU A 523 -0.30 -8.54 -37.17
CA GLU A 523 -0.93 -8.70 -35.84
C GLU A 523 -0.37 -9.82 -34.95
N LYS A 524 0.55 -10.67 -35.43
CA LYS A 524 0.82 -11.92 -34.70
C LYS A 524 1.97 -11.89 -33.69
N ARG A 525 2.77 -10.82 -33.60
CA ARG A 525 3.89 -10.76 -32.63
C ARG A 525 3.90 -9.46 -31.82
N LYS A 526 3.74 -9.61 -30.51
CA LYS A 526 3.87 -8.52 -29.51
C LYS A 526 5.23 -7.81 -29.61
N SER A 527 6.28 -8.49 -30.09
CA SER A 527 7.63 -7.92 -30.26
C SER A 527 7.65 -6.79 -31.29
N TYR A 528 6.92 -6.93 -32.41
CA TYR A 528 6.96 -5.96 -33.51
C TYR A 528 6.50 -4.56 -33.10
N ILE A 529 5.42 -4.47 -32.32
CA ILE A 529 4.91 -3.19 -31.81
C ILE A 529 5.96 -2.51 -30.92
N LYS A 530 6.70 -3.30 -30.12
CA LYS A 530 7.72 -2.78 -29.22
C LYS A 530 8.98 -2.34 -29.94
N GLU A 531 9.36 -3.06 -30.99
CA GLU A 531 10.43 -2.65 -31.90
C GLU A 531 10.07 -1.32 -32.62
N ALA A 532 8.84 -1.20 -33.13
CA ALA A 532 8.37 0.04 -33.73
C ALA A 532 8.35 1.22 -32.73
N GLU A 533 7.87 0.97 -31.50
CA GLU A 533 7.90 1.97 -30.43
C GLU A 533 9.34 2.40 -30.09
N ALA A 534 10.27 1.44 -29.97
CA ALA A 534 11.69 1.73 -29.74
C ALA A 534 12.30 2.57 -30.87
N SER A 535 12.04 2.23 -32.14
CA SER A 535 12.52 2.99 -33.30
C SER A 535 12.04 4.44 -33.26
N VAL A 536 10.75 4.66 -33.01
CA VAL A 536 10.16 6.01 -32.93
C VAL A 536 10.80 6.82 -31.80
N VAL A 537 11.03 6.21 -30.64
CA VAL A 537 11.71 6.87 -29.51
C VAL A 537 13.15 7.24 -29.88
N VAL A 538 13.90 6.32 -30.50
CA VAL A 538 15.29 6.57 -30.93
C VAL A 538 15.38 7.68 -31.97
N ASP A 539 14.50 7.70 -32.96
CA ASP A 539 14.46 8.78 -33.96
C ASP A 539 14.13 10.13 -33.33
N LYS A 540 13.24 10.15 -32.33
CA LYS A 540 12.93 11.37 -31.58
C LYS A 540 14.15 11.85 -30.78
N ILE A 541 14.88 10.94 -30.13
CA ILE A 541 16.11 11.26 -29.39
C ILE A 541 17.15 11.88 -30.33
N LYS A 542 17.39 11.27 -31.50
CA LYS A 542 18.30 11.83 -32.51
C LYS A 542 17.89 13.23 -32.92
N LYS A 543 16.60 13.42 -33.23
CA LYS A 543 16.06 14.71 -33.66
C LYS A 543 16.28 15.79 -32.60
N ILE A 544 16.01 15.50 -31.32
CA ILE A 544 16.20 16.43 -30.20
C ILE A 544 17.66 16.89 -30.12
N VAL A 545 18.61 15.97 -30.26
CA VAL A 545 20.05 16.26 -30.18
C VAL A 545 20.54 16.98 -31.44
N SER A 546 20.13 16.54 -32.63
CA SER A 546 20.55 17.14 -33.91
C SER A 546 20.01 18.56 -34.10
N GLU A 547 18.79 18.83 -33.64
CA GLU A 547 18.20 20.18 -33.68
C GLU A 547 18.78 21.10 -32.59
N GLY A 548 19.58 20.56 -31.66
CA GLY A 548 20.22 21.33 -30.60
C GLY A 548 19.22 22.02 -29.69
N ILE A 549 18.12 21.33 -29.32
CA ILE A 549 17.10 21.88 -28.43
C ILE A 549 17.76 22.46 -27.18
N LYS A 550 17.44 23.71 -26.86
CA LYS A 550 18.05 24.43 -25.74
C LYS A 550 17.59 23.86 -24.40
N VAL A 551 18.53 23.63 -23.50
CA VAL A 551 18.29 23.22 -22.11
C VAL A 551 19.00 24.20 -21.17
N PHE A 552 18.38 24.50 -20.03
CA PHE A 552 19.01 25.29 -18.98
C PHE A 552 19.84 24.38 -18.07
N ASP A 553 21.13 24.67 -17.95
CA ASP A 553 22.03 23.96 -17.06
C ASP A 553 22.11 24.69 -15.72
N SER A 554 21.63 24.04 -14.65
CA SER A 554 21.60 24.63 -13.31
C SER A 554 22.97 24.79 -12.68
N ASP A 555 23.97 24.01 -13.12
CA ASP A 555 25.30 24.04 -12.54
C ASP A 555 26.12 25.21 -13.09
N THR A 556 25.96 25.51 -14.37
CA THR A 556 26.64 26.63 -15.03
C THR A 556 25.77 27.89 -15.14
N CYS A 557 24.50 27.80 -14.71
CA CYS A 557 23.50 28.88 -14.84
C CYS A 557 23.39 29.43 -16.27
N SER A 558 23.52 28.57 -17.27
CA SER A 558 23.56 28.98 -18.69
C SER A 558 22.72 28.06 -19.56
N VAL A 559 22.20 28.59 -20.67
CA VAL A 559 21.49 27.79 -21.66
C VAL A 559 22.49 27.19 -22.65
N ARG A 560 22.36 25.89 -22.92
CA ARG A 560 23.20 25.15 -23.87
C ARG A 560 22.36 24.20 -24.73
N PRO A 561 22.87 23.72 -25.87
CA PRO A 561 22.24 22.63 -26.61
C PRO A 561 22.12 21.36 -25.77
N CYS A 562 21.03 20.63 -25.99
CA CYS A 562 20.76 19.32 -25.40
C CYS A 562 21.81 18.30 -25.87
N SER A 563 22.17 17.40 -24.97
CA SER A 563 23.07 16.27 -25.21
C SER A 563 22.41 14.98 -24.73
N TYR A 564 22.92 13.81 -25.13
CA TYR A 564 22.31 12.52 -24.75
C TYR A 564 22.18 12.32 -23.23
N LYS A 565 23.07 12.91 -22.42
CA LYS A 565 23.01 12.85 -20.94
C LYS A 565 21.81 13.57 -20.34
N ASP A 566 21.17 14.48 -21.08
CA ASP A 566 20.02 15.26 -20.62
C ASP A 566 18.68 14.52 -20.86
N ILE A 567 18.73 13.37 -21.55
CA ILE A 567 17.55 12.60 -21.95
C ILE A 567 17.40 11.38 -21.03
N ALA A 568 16.21 11.22 -20.46
CA ALA A 568 15.81 10.03 -19.71
C ALA A 568 14.60 9.36 -20.39
N VAL A 569 14.64 8.04 -20.52
CA VAL A 569 13.51 7.23 -20.99
C VAL A 569 12.96 6.43 -19.82
N LEU A 570 11.69 6.65 -19.48
CA LEU A 570 11.04 6.05 -18.31
C LEU A 570 10.08 4.95 -18.73
N PHE A 571 10.20 3.78 -18.09
CA PHE A 571 9.35 2.62 -18.35
C PHE A 571 8.58 2.22 -17.09
N ARG A 572 7.34 1.76 -17.26
CA ARG A 572 6.55 1.21 -16.14
C ARG A 572 7.06 -0.15 -15.67
N LYS A 573 7.60 -0.96 -16.60
CA LYS A 573 8.15 -2.31 -16.39
C LYS A 573 9.41 -2.47 -17.25
N THR A 574 10.36 -3.26 -16.78
CA THR A 574 11.63 -3.53 -17.46
C THR A 574 11.57 -4.66 -18.49
N THR A 575 10.41 -5.33 -18.66
CA THR A 575 10.26 -6.48 -19.57
C THR A 575 10.56 -6.16 -21.03
N ASP A 576 10.38 -4.90 -21.42
CA ASP A 576 10.47 -4.46 -22.82
C ASP A 576 11.77 -3.70 -23.09
N LEU A 577 12.64 -3.56 -22.09
CA LEU A 577 13.84 -2.70 -22.15
C LEU A 577 14.83 -3.16 -23.23
N GLN A 578 14.92 -4.47 -23.46
CA GLN A 578 15.78 -5.08 -24.48
C GLN A 578 15.57 -4.49 -25.89
N TYR A 579 14.32 -4.20 -26.28
CA TYR A 579 14.01 -3.66 -27.62
C TYR A 579 14.58 -2.24 -27.79
N TYR A 580 14.53 -1.43 -26.73
CA TYR A 580 15.07 -0.07 -26.74
C TYR A 580 16.60 -0.09 -26.71
N GLU A 581 17.22 -0.97 -25.91
CA GLU A 581 18.67 -1.08 -25.89
C GLU A 581 19.23 -1.54 -27.23
N GLU A 582 18.62 -2.52 -27.88
CA GLU A 582 19.01 -2.97 -29.22
C GLU A 582 18.95 -1.82 -30.23
N GLU A 583 17.86 -1.06 -30.24
CA GLU A 583 17.68 0.03 -31.19
C GLU A 583 18.63 1.21 -30.89
N LEU A 584 18.88 1.53 -29.62
CA LEU A 584 19.90 2.52 -29.23
C LEU A 584 21.31 2.10 -29.68
N ARG A 585 21.66 0.80 -29.52
CA ARG A 585 22.95 0.26 -29.99
C ARG A 585 23.09 0.33 -31.51
N LYS A 586 22.08 -0.10 -32.27
CA LYS A 586 22.09 -0.03 -33.74
C LYS A 586 22.35 1.38 -34.25
N ASN A 587 21.87 2.37 -33.51
CA ASN A 587 21.95 3.78 -33.85
C ASN A 587 23.12 4.52 -33.20
N ASN A 588 24.05 3.80 -32.54
CA ASN A 588 25.22 4.34 -31.84
C ASN A 588 24.90 5.45 -30.83
N ILE A 589 23.75 5.34 -30.14
CA ILE A 589 23.36 6.29 -29.10
C ILE A 589 23.88 5.78 -27.75
N PRO A 590 24.66 6.58 -27.00
CA PRO A 590 25.14 6.18 -25.68
C PRO A 590 23.97 6.11 -24.70
N PHE A 591 23.90 5.03 -23.92
CA PHE A 591 22.89 4.86 -22.88
C PHE A 591 23.48 4.18 -21.65
N LEU A 592 22.83 4.41 -20.51
CA LEU A 592 23.08 3.71 -19.26
C LEU A 592 21.74 3.15 -18.76
N THR A 593 21.65 1.84 -18.59
CA THR A 593 20.48 1.20 -17.99
C THR A 593 20.70 1.06 -16.49
N GLN A 594 19.85 1.70 -15.69
CA GLN A 594 19.81 1.49 -14.24
C GLN A 594 19.03 0.20 -13.95
N ASN A 595 19.68 -0.95 -14.09
CA ASN A 595 19.18 -2.20 -13.52
C ASN A 595 19.52 -2.19 -12.02
N GLN A 596 18.49 -2.28 -11.17
CA GLN A 596 18.63 -2.41 -9.71
C GLN A 596 19.41 -3.67 -9.35
#